data_AF-A0A530QQ40-F1
#
_entry.id   AF-A0A530QQ40-F1
#
_cell.length_a   1.000
_cell.length_b   1.000
_cell.length_c   1.000
_cell.angle_alpha   90.00
_cell.angle_beta   90.00
_cell.angle_gamma   90.00
#
_symmetry.space_group_name_H-M   'P 1'
#
loop_
_entity.id
_entity.type
_entity.pdbx_description
1 polymer ?
#
loop_
_entity_poly.entity_id
_entity_poly.type
_entity_poly.pdbx_seq_one_letter_code
_entity_poly.pdbx_strand_id
1 'polypeptide(L)' 'SGERAAGKDFELWMIEGKNAPVSMGIIPAGQIAHMTIAPAVQEKLAQGAVLAVSLEPAGGSPTGQPTGPVVAAGDLKSI' A
#
# COMPACT_ATOMS: atom_id res chain seq x y z
N SER A 1 -13.86 -8.65 0.29
CA SER A 1 -12.66 -8.81 -0.56
C SER A 1 -12.77 -7.84 -1.71
N GLY A 2 -11.75 -7.01 -1.95
CA GLY A 2 -11.72 -6.20 -3.17
C GLY A 2 -11.60 -7.11 -4.39
N GLU A 3 -12.53 -7.00 -5.34
CA GLU A 3 -12.48 -7.76 -6.58
C GLU A 3 -11.33 -7.21 -7.44
N ARG A 4 -10.38 -8.07 -7.83
CA ARG A 4 -9.29 -7.69 -8.75
C ARG A 4 -9.72 -8.02 -10.17
N ALA A 5 -9.58 -7.05 -11.09
CA ALA A 5 -9.66 -7.35 -12.51
C ALA A 5 -8.46 -8.23 -12.93
N ALA A 6 -8.65 -9.09 -13.94
CA ALA A 6 -7.56 -9.93 -14.46
C ALA A 6 -6.35 -9.09 -14.91
N GLY A 7 -5.14 -9.52 -14.56
CA GLY A 7 -3.89 -8.82 -14.88
C GLY A 7 -3.62 -7.57 -14.02
N LYS A 8 -4.24 -7.49 -12.83
CA LYS A 8 -4.01 -6.42 -11.86
C LYS A 8 -3.58 -6.98 -10.50
N ASP A 9 -2.71 -6.23 -9.84
CA ASP A 9 -2.26 -6.52 -8.48
C ASP A 9 -2.64 -5.40 -7.52
N PHE A 10 -2.71 -5.72 -6.23
CA PHE A 10 -2.77 -4.68 -5.21
C PHE A 10 -1.36 -4.32 -4.78
N GLU A 11 -1.11 -3.03 -4.63
CA GLU A 11 0.15 -2.53 -4.08
C GLU A 11 -0.12 -1.69 -2.83
N LEU A 12 0.66 -1.97 -1.78
CA LEU A 12 0.61 -1.23 -0.53
C LEU A 12 1.57 -0.04 -0.59
N TRP A 13 1.12 1.08 -0.07
CA TRP A 13 1.86 2.33 -0.02
C TRP A 13 1.85 2.91 1.39
N MET A 14 2.94 3.58 1.77
CA MET A 14 3.00 4.47 2.92
C MET A 14 3.02 5.92 2.43
N ILE A 15 2.20 6.77 3.03
CA ILE A 15 2.05 8.18 2.66
C ILE A 15 2.31 9.04 3.90
N GLU A 16 3.37 9.84 3.84
CA GLU A 16 3.77 10.75 4.92
C GLU A 16 3.34 12.18 4.59
N GLY A 17 2.15 12.58 5.06
CA GLY A 17 1.61 13.91 4.82
C GLY A 17 1.44 14.20 3.33
N LYS A 18 2.27 15.11 2.79
CA LYS A 18 2.26 15.50 1.36
C LYS A 18 3.44 14.93 0.57
N ASN A 19 4.28 14.11 1.20
CA ASN A 19 5.41 13.47 0.53
C ASN A 19 4.91 12.46 -0.52
N ALA A 20 5.76 12.16 -1.50
CA ALA A 20 5.47 11.10 -2.46
C ALA A 20 5.22 9.77 -1.73
N PRO A 21 4.19 8.99 -2.13
CA PRO A 21 3.97 7.65 -1.60
C PRO A 21 5.21 6.78 -1.77
N VAL A 22 5.50 5.97 -0.75
CA VAL A 22 6.57 4.96 -0.79
C VAL A 22 5.92 3.60 -0.95
N SER A 23 6.30 2.86 -2.00
CA SER A 23 5.86 1.48 -2.18
C SER A 23 6.37 0.61 -1.03
N MET A 24 5.45 -0.11 -0.42
CA MET A 24 5.71 -1.10 0.63
C MET A 24 5.72 -2.51 0.06
N GLY A 25 5.13 -2.73 -1.12
CA GLY A 25 5.17 -4.00 -1.86
C GLY A 25 3.81 -4.46 -2.36
N ILE A 26 3.84 -5.52 -3.17
CA ILE A 26 2.67 -6.13 -3.80
C ILE A 26 1.99 -7.09 -2.82
N ILE A 27 0.66 -7.01 -2.72
CA ILE A 27 -0.15 -7.94 -1.93
C ILE A 27 -0.57 -9.10 -2.85
N PRO A 28 -0.19 -10.36 -2.59
CA PRO A 28 -0.61 -11.50 -3.41
C PRO A 28 -2.13 -11.73 -3.36
N ALA A 29 -2.70 -12.24 -4.45
CA ALA A 29 -4.13 -12.53 -4.52
C ALA A 29 -4.52 -13.74 -3.65
N GLY A 30 -5.64 -13.64 -2.93
CA GLY A 30 -6.22 -14.75 -2.16
C GLY A 30 -5.40 -15.19 -0.94
N GLN A 31 -4.37 -14.44 -0.57
CA GLN A 31 -3.50 -14.75 0.56
C GLN A 31 -3.46 -13.60 1.54
N ILE A 32 -3.23 -13.94 2.82
CA ILE A 32 -2.86 -12.95 3.82
C ILE A 32 -1.40 -12.59 3.56
N ALA A 33 -1.13 -11.31 3.28
CA ALA A 33 0.24 -10.81 3.18
C ALA A 33 0.74 -10.45 4.58
N HIS A 34 1.86 -11.05 4.99
CA HIS A 34 2.60 -10.61 6.17
C HIS A 34 3.79 -9.79 5.71
N MET A 35 3.92 -8.59 6.27
CA MET A 35 5.03 -7.68 5.95
C MET A 35 5.73 -7.31 7.23
N THR A 36 7.04 -7.57 7.28
CA THR A 36 7.87 -7.12 8.38
C THR A 36 8.10 -5.62 8.22
N ILE A 37 7.58 -4.84 9.15
CA ILE A 37 7.74 -3.39 9.14
C ILE A 37 8.99 -3.00 9.92
N ALA A 38 9.94 -2.35 9.24
CA ALA A 38 11.14 -1.83 9.88
C ALA A 38 10.80 -0.76 10.95
N PRO A 39 11.58 -0.62 12.03
CA PRO A 39 11.30 0.34 13.10
C PRO A 39 11.05 1.78 12.62
N ALA A 40 11.84 2.25 11.65
CA ALA A 40 11.67 3.59 11.07
C ALA A 40 10.30 3.80 10.39
N VAL A 41 9.72 2.75 9.81
CA VAL A 41 8.37 2.80 9.23
C VAL A 41 7.31 2.82 10.32
N GLN A 42 7.52 2.09 11.42
CA GLN A 42 6.62 2.13 12.58
C GLN A 42 6.56 3.54 13.19
N GLU A 43 7.71 4.21 13.32
CA GLU A 43 7.77 5.59 13.81
C GLU A 43 6.99 6.55 12.91
N LYS A 44 7.12 6.40 11.58
CA LYS A 44 6.37 7.21 10.61
C LYS A 44 4.86 7.00 10.72
N LEU A 45 4.43 5.74 10.86
CA LEU A 45 3.01 5.41 11.09
C LEU A 45 2.51 6.02 12.41
N ALA A 46 3.29 5.95 13.48
CA ALA A 46 2.97 6.58 14.76
C ALA A 46 2.88 8.11 14.67
N GLN A 47 3.66 8.73 13.78
CA GLN A 47 3.63 10.16 13.48
C GLN A 47 2.49 10.56 12.52
N GLY A 48 1.64 9.60 12.12
CA GLY A 48 0.44 9.85 11.32
C GLY A 48 0.60 9.58 9.83
N ALA A 49 1.61 8.81 9.41
CA ALA A 49 1.63 8.26 8.06
C ALA A 49 0.41 7.36 7.82
N VAL A 50 -0.11 7.42 6.60
CA VAL A 50 -1.29 6.66 6.15
C VAL A 50 -0.84 5.49 5.31
N LEU A 51 -1.50 4.35 5.45
CA LEU A 51 -1.38 3.23 4.53
C LEU A 51 -2.47 3.34 3.45
N ALA A 52 -2.10 3.08 2.20
CA ALA A 52 -3.02 3.04 1.09
C ALA A 52 -2.78 1.80 0.22
N VAL A 53 -3.85 1.29 -0.38
CA VAL A 53 -3.79 0.18 -1.33
C VAL A 53 -4.36 0.65 -2.65
N SER A 54 -3.60 0.48 -3.73
CA SER A 54 -4.06 0.78 -5.09
C SER A 54 -4.18 -0.50 -5.93
N LEU A 55 -4.98 -0.42 -7.00
CA LEU A 55 -5.07 -1.46 -8.02
C LEU A 55 -4.13 -1.14 -9.19
N GLU A 56 -3.00 -1.83 -9.25
CA GLU A 56 -1.92 -1.57 -10.20
C GLU A 56 -1.89 -2.62 -11.33
N PRO A 57 -1.16 -2.38 -12.44
CA PRO A 57 -0.81 -3.44 -13.38
C PRO A 57 -0.18 -4.66 -12.67
N ALA A 58 -0.21 -5.82 -13.32
CA ALA A 58 0.50 -7.00 -12.81
C ALA A 58 1.98 -6.67 -12.58
N GLY A 59 2.48 -7.00 -11.39
CA GLY A 59 3.83 -6.62 -10.96
C GLY A 59 3.94 -5.23 -10.32
N GLY A 60 2.83 -4.52 -10.11
CA GLY A 60 2.80 -3.23 -9.41
C GLY A 60 2.96 -2.01 -10.33
N SER A 61 3.15 -0.85 -9.71
CA SER A 61 3.35 0.42 -10.39
C SER A 61 4.69 0.44 -11.13
N PRO A 62 4.70 0.77 -12.44
CA PRO A 62 5.94 0.94 -13.19
C PRO A 62 6.60 2.31 -12.97
N THR A 63 5.95 3.24 -12.26
CA THR A 63 6.41 4.64 -12.13
C THR A 63 6.97 4.97 -10.76
N GLY A 64 6.83 4.05 -9.78
CA GLY A 64 7.14 4.32 -8.38
C GLY A 64 6.10 5.20 -7.68
N GLN A 65 4.95 5.48 -8.32
CA GLN A 65 3.80 6.19 -7.76
C GLN A 65 2.52 5.39 -8.06
N PRO A 66 1.44 5.49 -7.27
CA PRO A 66 0.18 4.82 -7.60
C PRO A 66 -0.28 5.19 -9.02
N THR A 67 -0.50 4.21 -9.90
CA THR A 67 -0.97 4.45 -11.28
C THR A 67 -2.44 4.09 -11.47
N GLY A 68 -3.01 3.32 -10.54
CA GLY A 68 -4.42 2.97 -10.54
C GLY A 68 -5.21 3.60 -9.40
N PRO A 69 -6.51 3.26 -9.30
CA PRO A 69 -7.37 3.77 -8.24
C PRO A 69 -6.91 3.24 -6.88
N VAL A 70 -6.94 4.10 -5.86
CA VAL A 70 -6.81 3.71 -4.46
C VAL A 70 -8.12 3.07 -4.01
N VAL A 71 -8.06 1.83 -3.53
CA VAL A 71 -9.21 1.01 -3.15
C VAL A 71 -9.38 0.87 -1.63
N ALA A 72 -8.34 1.18 -0.86
CA ALA A 72 -8.38 1.29 0.59
C ALA A 72 -7.34 2.31 1.06
N ALA A 73 -7.66 3.06 2.10
CA ALA A 73 -6.71 3.91 2.80
C ALA A 73 -7.10 4.04 4.27
N GLY A 74 -6.12 4.10 5.16
CA GLY A 74 -6.35 4.24 6.60
C GLY A 74 -5.06 4.53 7.37
N ASP A 75 -5.19 5.24 8.48
CA ASP A 75 -4.12 5.33 9.45
C ASP A 75 -4.16 4.10 10.38
N LEU A 76 -3.00 3.67 10.86
CA LEU A 76 -2.89 2.52 11.77
C LEU A 76 -3.24 2.92 13.23
N LYS A 77 -3.96 4.02 13.42
CA LYS A 77 -4.34 4.50 14.75
C LYS A 77 -5.43 3.58 15.30
N SER A 78 -4.99 2.59 16.07
CA SER A 78 -5.80 1.59 16.79
C SER A 78 -6.40 0.49 15.92
N ILE A 79 -5.56 -0.49 15.58
CA ILE A 79 -5.96 -1.91 15.58
C ILE A 79 -5.52 -2.51 16.92
#